data_AF-A0A534N6Y2-F1
#
_entry.id   AF-A0A534N6Y2-F1
#
_cell.length_a   1.000
_cell.length_b   1.000
_cell.length_c   1.000
_cell.angle_alpha   90.00
_cell.angle_beta   90.00
_cell.angle_gamma   90.00
#
_symmetry.space_group_name_H-M   'P 1'
#
loop_
_entity.id
_entity.type
_entity.pdbx_description
1 polymer ?
#
loop_
_entity_poly.entity_id
_entity_poly.type
_entity_poly.pdbx_seq_one_letter_code
_entity_poly.pdbx_strand_id
1 'polypeptide(L)'
;EVYVMAELPSNVFLADQYADIFDGFSIGSNDLTQLVLGVDRDSALVAPLFNERNAAVLQACGRIIDAARRKGRKVGICGQAPSDFPEFAAFLVEQGIDSISLIPDSLLRTSERVLQAEQQPRPPQPSRRATDVRRLGGTRRPVAEPVAAWADTEPFVPGSD
;
A
#
# COMPACT_ATOMS: atom_id res chain seq x y z
N GLU A 1 19.62 -6.07 -11.70
CA GLU A 1 18.56 -6.27 -10.70
C GLU A 1 17.25 -6.55 -11.42
N VAL A 2 16.38 -7.38 -10.86
CA VAL A 2 15.08 -7.77 -11.39
C VAL A 2 14.00 -7.43 -10.37
N TYR A 3 13.09 -6.54 -10.75
CA TYR A 3 11.99 -6.06 -9.91
C TYR A 3 10.67 -6.68 -10.37
N VAL A 4 9.77 -6.90 -9.42
CA VAL A 4 8.39 -7.32 -9.71
C VAL A 4 7.42 -6.16 -9.52
N MET A 5 6.45 -6.03 -10.43
CA MET A 5 5.34 -5.12 -10.24
C MET A 5 4.38 -5.70 -9.19
N ALA A 6 4.18 -4.99 -8.10
CA ALA A 6 3.34 -5.41 -6.98
C ALA A 6 1.96 -4.72 -7.09
N GLU A 7 1.08 -5.36 -7.85
CA GLU A 7 -0.24 -4.84 -8.18
C GLU A 7 -1.35 -5.89 -8.01
N LEU A 8 -0.99 -7.16 -7.88
CA LEU A 8 -1.94 -8.22 -7.61
C LEU A 8 -2.09 -8.40 -6.09
N PRO A 9 -3.30 -8.70 -5.57
CA PRO A 9 -3.49 -9.06 -4.17
C PRO A 9 -2.59 -10.22 -3.71
N SER A 10 -2.23 -11.14 -4.62
CA SER A 10 -1.27 -12.21 -4.33
C SER A 10 0.12 -11.68 -3.98
N ASN A 11 0.58 -10.58 -4.61
CA ASN A 11 1.85 -9.94 -4.25
C ASN A 11 1.82 -9.38 -2.82
N VAL A 12 0.67 -8.88 -2.37
CA VAL A 12 0.47 -8.34 -1.02
C VAL A 12 0.50 -9.46 0.02
N PHE A 13 -0.27 -10.53 -0.21
CA PHE A 13 -0.38 -11.64 0.74
C PHE A 13 0.89 -12.48 0.82
N LEU A 14 1.64 -12.57 -0.29
CA LEU A 14 2.85 -13.36 -0.39
C LEU A 14 4.12 -12.50 -0.51
N ALA A 15 4.08 -11.25 -0.04
CA ALA A 15 5.16 -10.29 -0.23
C ALA A 15 6.53 -10.81 0.25
N ASP A 16 6.57 -11.53 1.38
CA ASP A 16 7.79 -12.16 1.87
C ASP A 16 8.37 -13.20 0.89
N GLN A 17 7.53 -14.02 0.26
CA GLN A 17 7.98 -15.02 -0.71
C GLN A 17 8.42 -14.38 -2.03
N TYR A 18 7.74 -13.32 -2.48
CA TYR A 18 8.18 -12.56 -3.64
C TYR A 18 9.54 -11.88 -3.37
N ALA A 19 9.77 -11.38 -2.16
CA ALA A 19 11.02 -10.74 -1.76
C ALA A 19 12.21 -11.73 -1.68
N ASP A 20 11.94 -13.03 -1.57
CA ASP A 20 12.96 -14.08 -1.67
C ASP A 20 13.39 -14.36 -3.12
N ILE A 21 12.55 -13.99 -4.09
CA ILE A 21 12.77 -14.25 -5.53
C ILE A 21 13.31 -13.02 -6.26
N PHE A 22 12.77 -11.83 -5.95
CA PHE A 22 13.06 -10.59 -6.66
C PHE A 22 14.00 -9.68 -5.87
N ASP A 23 14.75 -8.84 -6.59
CA ASP A 23 15.67 -7.86 -6.00
C ASP A 23 14.91 -6.67 -5.39
N GLY A 24 13.66 -6.46 -5.82
CA GLY A 24 12.80 -5.40 -5.31
C GLY A 24 11.39 -5.40 -5.90
N PHE A 25 10.63 -4.39 -5.50
CA PHE A 25 9.23 -4.20 -5.89
C PHE A 25 9.00 -2.83 -6.53
N SER A 26 8.07 -2.76 -7.47
CA SER A 26 7.43 -1.52 -7.91
C SER A 26 5.93 -1.65 -7.69
N ILE A 27 5.36 -0.93 -6.73
CA ILE A 27 3.92 -0.95 -6.47
C ILE A 27 3.20 -0.29 -7.65
N GLY A 28 2.24 -0.98 -8.28
CA GLY A 28 1.37 -0.40 -9.31
C GLY A 28 0.08 0.07 -8.68
N SER A 29 0.01 1.34 -8.25
CA SER A 29 -1.11 1.86 -7.43
C SER A 29 -2.48 1.71 -8.09
N ASN A 30 -2.56 1.92 -9.40
CA ASN A 30 -3.82 1.88 -10.13
C ASN A 30 -4.45 0.48 -10.13
N ASP A 31 -3.67 -0.52 -10.54
CA ASP A 31 -4.13 -1.90 -10.67
C ASP A 31 -4.25 -2.58 -9.30
N LEU A 32 -3.36 -2.21 -8.36
CA LEU A 32 -3.51 -2.61 -6.95
C LEU A 32 -4.85 -2.14 -6.39
N THR A 33 -5.23 -0.89 -6.62
CA THR A 33 -6.51 -0.34 -6.14
C THR A 33 -7.69 -1.05 -6.78
N GLN A 34 -7.67 -1.23 -8.09
CA GLN A 34 -8.73 -1.92 -8.82
C GLN A 34 -8.94 -3.35 -8.30
N LEU A 35 -7.87 -4.11 -8.11
CA LEU A 35 -7.95 -5.51 -7.70
C LEU A 35 -8.18 -5.70 -6.20
N VAL A 36 -7.69 -4.79 -5.36
CA VAL A 36 -7.96 -4.83 -3.90
C VAL A 36 -9.40 -4.44 -3.61
N LEU A 37 -9.94 -3.44 -4.31
CA LEU A 37 -11.32 -2.99 -4.11
C LEU A 37 -12.35 -3.78 -4.91
N GLY A 38 -11.90 -4.53 -5.93
CA GLY A 38 -12.80 -5.23 -6.86
C GLY A 38 -13.61 -4.26 -7.74
N VAL A 39 -13.03 -3.11 -8.07
CA VAL A 39 -13.68 -2.02 -8.79
C VAL A 39 -12.96 -1.75 -10.10
N ASP A 40 -13.67 -1.83 -11.22
CA ASP A 40 -13.18 -1.42 -12.53
C ASP A 40 -13.21 0.11 -12.65
N ARG A 41 -12.03 0.73 -12.74
CA ARG A 41 -11.91 2.21 -12.80
C ARG A 41 -12.42 2.82 -14.11
N ASP A 42 -12.51 2.02 -15.17
CA ASP A 42 -12.98 2.46 -16.49
C ASP A 42 -14.50 2.29 -16.63
N SER A 43 -15.14 1.61 -15.68
CA SER A 43 -16.59 1.44 -15.63
C SER A 43 -17.27 2.64 -14.98
N ALA A 44 -18.00 3.44 -15.77
CA ALA A 44 -18.72 4.61 -15.28
C ALA A 44 -19.69 4.32 -14.10
N LEU A 45 -20.16 3.08 -13.96
CA LEU A 45 -21.07 2.67 -12.88
C LEU A 45 -20.38 2.57 -11.52
N VAL A 46 -19.10 2.17 -11.49
CA VAL A 46 -18.38 1.88 -10.25
C VAL A 46 -17.10 2.70 -10.07
N ALA A 47 -16.66 3.44 -11.09
CA ALA A 47 -15.53 4.36 -11.03
C ALA A 47 -15.58 5.35 -9.84
N PRO A 48 -16.75 5.87 -9.40
CA PRO A 48 -16.80 6.71 -8.21
C PRO A 48 -16.37 6.02 -6.91
N LEU A 49 -16.35 4.68 -6.88
CA LEU A 49 -15.87 3.87 -5.75
C LEU A 49 -14.36 3.64 -5.81
N PHE A 50 -13.70 3.94 -6.93
CA PHE A 50 -12.26 3.82 -7.08
C PHE A 50 -11.56 4.90 -6.25
N ASN A 51 -10.90 4.49 -5.17
CA ASN A 51 -10.19 5.41 -4.29
C ASN A 51 -8.88 4.78 -3.81
N GLU A 52 -7.77 5.28 -4.33
CA GLU A 52 -6.43 4.81 -3.99
C GLU A 52 -6.09 5.10 -2.51
N ARG A 53 -6.75 6.06 -1.87
CA ARG A 53 -6.59 6.37 -0.44
C ARG A 53 -7.41 5.45 0.48
N ASN A 54 -8.12 4.46 -0.08
CA ASN A 54 -8.87 3.50 0.73
C ASN A 54 -7.93 2.74 1.69
N ALA A 55 -8.38 2.53 2.93
CA ALA A 55 -7.59 1.86 3.96
C ALA A 55 -7.05 0.49 3.53
N ALA A 56 -7.80 -0.29 2.74
CA ALA A 56 -7.35 -1.58 2.22
C ALA A 56 -6.14 -1.42 1.27
N VAL A 57 -6.12 -0.38 0.45
CA VAL A 57 -5.02 -0.07 -0.48
C VAL A 57 -3.79 0.43 0.28
N LEU A 58 -3.97 1.36 1.22
CA LEU A 58 -2.88 1.83 2.08
C LEU A 58 -2.24 0.68 2.87
N GLN A 59 -3.05 -0.23 3.42
CA GLN A 59 -2.56 -1.43 4.08
C GLN A 59 -1.83 -2.38 3.14
N ALA A 60 -2.28 -2.52 1.89
CA ALA A 60 -1.61 -3.32 0.87
C ALA A 60 -0.21 -2.75 0.55
N CYS A 61 -0.11 -1.45 0.29
CA CYS A 61 1.16 -0.76 0.09
C CYS A 61 2.10 -0.93 1.29
N GLY A 62 1.60 -0.68 2.50
CA GLY A 62 2.39 -0.83 3.73
C GLY A 62 2.91 -2.26 3.95
N ARG A 63 2.12 -3.30 3.59
CA ARG A 63 2.55 -4.71 3.64
C ARG A 63 3.71 -5.00 2.69
N ILE A 64 3.62 -4.51 1.45
CA ILE A 64 4.67 -4.71 0.45
C ILE A 64 5.96 -4.00 0.88
N ILE A 65 5.85 -2.75 1.35
CA ILE A 65 7.00 -1.96 1.80
C ILE A 65 7.66 -2.61 3.03
N ASP A 66 6.89 -3.04 4.02
CA ASP A 66 7.43 -3.75 5.19
C ASP A 66 8.18 -5.03 4.80
N ALA A 67 7.59 -5.88 3.95
CA ALA A 67 8.21 -7.11 3.51
C ALA A 67 9.54 -6.85 2.77
N ALA A 68 9.54 -5.87 1.85
CA ALA A 68 10.76 -5.46 1.14
C ALA A 68 11.85 -5.01 2.12
N ARG A 69 11.50 -4.12 3.05
CA ARG A 69 12.44 -3.60 4.05
C ARG A 69 13.00 -4.69 4.97
N ARG A 70 12.16 -5.58 5.49
CA ARG A 70 12.59 -6.70 6.35
C ARG A 70 13.56 -7.64 5.63
N LYS A 71 13.43 -7.76 4.31
CA LYS A 71 14.28 -8.61 3.45
C LYS A 71 15.44 -7.83 2.82
N GLY A 72 15.62 -6.55 3.13
CA GLY A 72 16.66 -5.71 2.55
C GLY A 72 16.51 -5.48 1.04
N ARG A 73 15.27 -5.53 0.54
CA ARG A 73 14.93 -5.30 -0.88
C ARG A 73 14.50 -3.86 -1.11
N LYS A 74 14.76 -3.38 -2.33
CA LYS A 74 14.30 -2.06 -2.76
C LYS A 74 12.81 -2.06 -3.06
N VAL A 75 12.11 -0.99 -2.71
CA VAL A 75 10.68 -0.83 -3.01
C VAL A 75 10.37 0.59 -3.50
N GLY A 76 9.80 0.66 -4.69
CA GLY A 76 9.28 1.88 -5.28
C GLY A 76 7.78 1.81 -5.56
N ILE A 77 7.22 2.91 -6.03
CA ILE A 77 5.84 2.98 -6.52
C ILE A 77 5.79 3.67 -7.89
N CYS A 78 4.90 3.19 -8.74
CA CYS A 78 4.43 3.83 -9.95
C CYS A 78 2.89 3.96 -9.94
N GLY A 79 2.39 4.80 -10.84
CA GLY A 79 0.96 5.10 -10.95
C GLY A 79 0.59 6.46 -10.39
N GLN A 80 -0.71 6.76 -10.44
CA GLN A 80 -1.24 8.11 -10.23
C GLN A 80 -1.29 8.51 -8.75
N ALA A 81 -1.54 7.58 -7.82
CA ALA A 81 -1.75 7.91 -6.40
C ALA A 81 -0.78 8.94 -5.79
N PRO A 82 0.56 8.79 -5.86
CA PRO A 82 1.47 9.77 -5.27
C PRO A 82 1.53 11.10 -6.02
N SER A 83 1.13 11.12 -7.29
CA SER A 83 1.02 12.35 -8.09
C SER A 83 -0.24 13.12 -7.72
N ASP A 84 -1.38 12.42 -7.60
CA ASP A 84 -2.68 13.05 -7.33
C ASP A 84 -2.84 13.44 -5.86
N PHE A 85 -2.25 12.65 -4.96
CA PHE A 85 -2.41 12.79 -3.51
C PHE A 85 -1.04 12.96 -2.81
N PRO A 86 -0.55 14.18 -2.56
CA PRO A 86 0.69 14.41 -1.82
C PRO A 86 0.70 13.77 -0.42
N GLU A 87 -0.45 13.66 0.23
CA GLU A 87 -0.61 12.94 1.49
C GLU A 87 -0.34 11.44 1.37
N PHE A 88 -0.65 10.85 0.21
CA PHE A 88 -0.30 9.46 -0.08
C PHE A 88 1.22 9.32 -0.21
N ALA A 89 1.90 10.26 -0.87
CA ALA A 89 3.36 10.26 -0.94
C ALA A 89 4.00 10.39 0.46
N ALA A 90 3.47 11.24 1.33
CA ALA A 90 3.92 11.33 2.73
C ALA A 90 3.73 10.01 3.47
N PHE A 91 2.57 9.36 3.33
CA PHE A 91 2.33 8.04 3.90
C PHE A 91 3.39 7.01 3.44
N LEU A 92 3.76 7.00 2.15
CA LEU A 92 4.79 6.08 1.66
C LEU A 92 6.17 6.33 2.28
N VAL A 93 6.54 7.61 2.47
CA VAL A 93 7.77 8.00 3.17
C VAL A 93 7.76 7.51 4.63
N GLU A 94 6.62 7.66 5.31
CA GLU A 94 6.41 7.15 6.67
C GLU A 94 6.53 5.61 6.72
N GLN A 95 6.05 4.90 5.68
CA GLN A 95 6.26 3.45 5.57
C GLN A 95 7.72 3.07 5.23
N GLY A 96 8.53 4.02 4.75
CA GLY A 96 9.93 3.85 4.41
C GLY A 96 10.17 3.35 2.98
N ILE A 97 9.39 3.85 2.02
CA ILE A 97 9.62 3.59 0.59
C ILE A 97 11.00 4.11 0.12
N ASP A 98 11.61 3.47 -0.88
CA ASP A 98 12.90 3.91 -1.45
C ASP A 98 12.72 4.92 -2.60
N SER A 99 11.66 4.79 -3.40
CA SER A 99 11.44 5.65 -4.56
C SER A 99 9.96 5.89 -4.87
N ILE A 100 9.67 7.08 -5.40
CA ILE A 100 8.32 7.48 -5.82
C ILE A 100 8.44 8.02 -7.24
N SER A 101 7.69 7.43 -8.18
CA SER A 101 7.57 7.95 -9.55
C SER A 101 6.40 8.92 -9.63
N LEU A 102 6.61 10.08 -10.26
CA LEU A 102 5.64 11.18 -10.33
C LEU A 102 5.47 11.68 -11.76
N ILE A 103 4.30 12.24 -12.07
CA ILE A 103 4.13 13.03 -13.29
C ILE A 103 4.80 14.40 -13.13
N PRO A 104 5.33 15.01 -14.22
CA PRO A 104 6.10 16.26 -14.14
C PRO A 104 5.38 17.39 -13.38
N ASP A 105 4.08 17.57 -13.64
CA ASP A 105 3.27 18.65 -13.06
C ASP A 105 3.08 18.51 -11.54
N SER A 106 3.20 17.29 -11.00
CA SER A 106 3.07 17.02 -9.56
C SER A 106 4.40 17.15 -8.80
N LEU A 107 5.53 17.18 -9.53
CA LEU A 107 6.86 16.99 -8.96
C LEU A 107 7.15 17.97 -7.80
N LEU A 108 6.91 19.27 -7.99
CA LEU A 108 7.22 20.28 -6.98
C LEU A 108 6.37 20.12 -5.72
N ARG A 109 5.04 20.13 -5.87
CA ARG A 109 4.07 19.99 -4.76
C ARG A 109 4.32 18.71 -3.96
N THR A 110 4.50 17.58 -4.65
CA THR A 110 4.72 16.31 -3.98
C THR A 110 6.10 16.25 -3.32
N SER A 111 7.15 16.82 -3.94
CA SER A 111 8.50 16.88 -3.34
C SER A 111 8.52 17.70 -2.05
N GLU A 112 7.81 18.83 -2.00
CA GLU A 112 7.66 19.61 -0.77
C GLU A 112 7.01 18.80 0.35
N ARG A 113 5.97 18.03 0.02
CA ARG A 113 5.28 17.18 1.00
C ARG A 113 6.13 15.99 1.46
N VAL A 114 6.92 15.40 0.56
CA VAL A 114 7.91 14.36 0.87
C VAL A 114 8.97 14.91 1.81
N LEU A 115 9.55 16.08 1.52
CA LEU A 115 10.55 16.71 2.38
C LEU A 115 10.01 16.93 3.80
N GLN A 116 8.78 17.40 3.94
CA GLN A 116 8.13 17.56 5.25
C GLN A 116 7.96 16.22 5.98
N ALA A 117 7.61 15.15 5.25
CA ALA A 117 7.45 13.82 5.84
C ALA A 117 8.79 13.22 6.29
N GLU A 118 9.87 13.42 5.51
CA GLU A 118 11.23 12.97 5.87
C GLU A 118 11.79 13.64 7.12
N GLN A 119 11.34 14.87 7.43
CA GLN A 119 11.73 15.58 8.65
C GLN A 119 11.04 15.03 9.91
N GLN A 120 9.95 14.28 9.77
CA GLN A 120 9.25 13.70 10.90
C GLN A 120 9.88 12.37 11.33
N PRO A 121 9.92 12.07 12.63
CA PRO A 121 10.34 10.76 13.09
C PRO A 121 9.43 9.68 12.51
N ARG A 122 10.01 8.65 11.91
CA ARG A 122 9.23 7.53 11.39
C ARG A 122 8.48 6.84 12.53
N PRO A 123 7.16 6.61 12.41
CA PRO A 123 6.43 5.87 13.43
C PRO A 123 6.98 4.44 13.54
N PRO A 124 7.00 3.86 14.76
CA PRO A 124 7.38 2.47 14.93
C PRO A 124 6.44 1.58 14.12
N GLN A 125 7.00 0.69 13.30
CA GLN A 125 6.18 -0.23 12.52
C GLN A 125 5.51 -1.26 13.44
N PRO A 126 4.22 -1.58 13.22
CA PRO A 126 3.54 -2.59 14.02
C PRO A 126 4.27 -3.93 13.90
N SER A 127 4.62 -4.55 15.02
CA SER A 127 5.21 -5.88 15.03
C SER A 127 4.16 -6.90 14.56
N ARG A 128 4.13 -7.23 13.27
CA ARG A 128 3.28 -8.31 12.77
C ARG A 128 3.92 -9.64 13.14
N ARG A 129 3.36 -10.35 14.14
CA ARG A 129 3.52 -11.80 14.21
C ARG A 129 2.82 -12.37 12.97
N ALA A 130 3.61 -12.94 12.06
CA ALA A 130 3.10 -13.64 10.89
C ALA A 130 2.07 -14.68 11.34
N THR A 131 0.79 -14.44 11.07
CA THR A 131 -0.24 -15.47 11.27
C THR A 131 -0.11 -16.46 10.13
N ASP A 132 0.41 -17.63 10.47
CA ASP A 132 0.46 -18.85 9.67
C ASP A 132 -0.77 -19.02 8.77
N VAL A 133 -0.60 -18.84 7.46
CA VAL A 133 -1.48 -19.47 6.44
C VAL A 133 -1.11 -20.95 6.30
N ARG A 134 -1.00 -21.64 7.44
CA ARG A 134 -0.88 -23.10 7.55
C ARG A 134 -1.83 -23.57 8.65
N ARG A 135 -3.12 -23.54 8.35
CA ARG A 135 -4.18 -24.38 8.94
C ARG A 135 -5.53 -24.07 8.28
N LEU A 136 -5.71 -24.54 7.05
CA LEU A 136 -7.06 -24.83 6.56
C LEU A 136 -7.51 -26.12 7.28
N GLY A 137 -8.00 -25.98 8.51
CA GLY A 137 -8.49 -27.08 9.32
C GLY A 137 -8.23 -26.89 10.81
N GLY A 138 -9.20 -26.32 11.53
CA GLY A 138 -9.24 -26.41 13.00
C GLY A 138 -9.64 -25.13 13.73
N THR A 139 -10.92 -25.10 14.13
CA THR A 139 -11.53 -24.41 15.28
C THR A 139 -11.36 -22.89 15.45
N ARG A 140 -12.50 -22.22 15.28
CA ARG A 140 -12.91 -20.83 15.60
C ARG A 140 -12.10 -20.09 16.68
N ARG A 141 -11.36 -19.07 16.22
CA ARG A 141 -11.19 -17.73 16.85
C ARG A 141 -11.05 -16.70 15.71
N PRO A 142 -11.46 -15.43 15.92
CA PRO A 142 -11.54 -14.45 14.84
C PRO A 142 -10.20 -14.31 14.10
N VAL A 143 -10.29 -14.29 12.77
CA VAL A 143 -9.17 -14.22 11.85
C VAL A 143 -8.77 -12.76 11.72
N ALA A 144 -7.58 -12.45 12.22
CA ALA A 144 -6.92 -11.14 12.26
C ALA A 144 -7.42 -10.17 13.35
N GLU A 145 -6.49 -9.74 14.21
CA GLU A 145 -6.63 -8.44 14.87
C GLU A 145 -6.23 -7.33 13.89
N PRO A 146 -6.82 -6.13 14.00
CA PRO A 146 -6.55 -5.02 13.09
C PRO A 146 -5.07 -4.69 13.16
N VAL A 147 -4.37 -4.84 12.05
CA VAL A 147 -2.98 -4.41 12.03
C VAL A 147 -2.95 -2.91 11.79
N ALA A 148 -2.65 -2.21 12.88
CA ALA A 148 -2.22 -0.82 12.97
C ALA A 148 -3.33 0.23 13.08
N ALA A 149 -3.06 1.22 13.93
CA ALA A 149 -3.89 2.37 14.30
C ALA A 149 -4.21 3.34 13.13
N TRP A 150 -4.00 2.93 11.88
CA TRP A 150 -4.29 3.73 10.69
C TRP A 150 -5.69 3.42 10.14
N ALA A 151 -6.37 2.44 10.75
CA ALA A 151 -7.71 1.99 10.41
C ALA A 151 -8.83 2.78 11.13
N ASP A 152 -8.50 3.85 11.86
CA ASP A 152 -9.49 4.82 12.39
C ASP A 152 -10.07 5.73 11.28
N THR A 153 -10.12 5.24 10.05
CA THR A 153 -10.99 5.83 9.03
C THR A 153 -12.38 5.26 9.25
N GLU A 154 -13.27 6.07 9.81
CA GLU A 154 -14.72 5.85 9.76
C GLU A 154 -15.07 5.23 8.40
N PRO A 155 -15.76 4.08 8.36
CA PRO A 155 -16.14 3.47 7.10
C PRO A 155 -16.91 4.50 6.27
N PHE A 156 -16.49 4.70 5.01
CA PHE A 156 -17.28 5.51 4.08
C PHE A 156 -18.64 4.84 3.90
N VAL A 157 -19.69 5.42 4.50
CA VAL A 157 -21.09 5.03 4.31
C VAL A 157 -21.66 5.94 3.22
N PRO A 158 -22.03 5.42 2.04
CA PRO A 158 -22.70 6.23 1.04
C PRO A 158 -24.05 6.73 1.59
N GLY A 159 -24.20 8.05 1.77
CA GLY A 159 -25.48 8.69 2.12
C GLY A 159 -25.57 9.45 3.45
N SER A 160 -24.46 9.84 4.08
CA SER A 160 -24.48 10.87 5.12
C SER A 160 -24.14 12.24 4.52
N ASP A 161 -25.20 12.98 4.21
CA ASP A 161 -25.35 14.36 3.70
C ASP A 161 -24.73 14.71 2.33
#